data_AF-A0A7I7Y7T4-F1
#
_entry.id   AF-A0A7I7Y7T4-F1
#
_cell.length_a   1.000
_cell.length_b   1.000
_cell.length_c   1.000
_cell.angle_alpha   90.00
_cell.angle_beta   90.00
_cell.angle_gamma   90.00
#
_symmetry.space_group_name_H-M   'P 1'
#
loop_
_entity.id
_entity.type
_entity.pdbx_description
1 polymer ?
#
loop_
_entity_poly.entity_id
_entity_poly.type
_entity_poly.pdbx_seq_one_letter_code
_entity_poly.pdbx_strand_id
1 'polypeptide(L)'
;MAHRSAALRVSAPAAVIAVTAVIAALAGCSSVVTGSAVKSGAPAAPTANVALLDPGNYPRRPRAALGNVPNEAAGRRVEAQRMAGMVTGPWEVDHTLVSAQSDVAPTTALPDIGSLSVLVFGTSLSDAASAHHYVTGFVSGRGTVGGEKPMVLANAVLRFPSNQDAAAAAPAMAAANLTIPRQGNVAATRLGIPRYPTTLANVAAVSGGFEAEAFTAHGPYVLYQYAGSKDSAAVVADLIAKTLDLQGPSADHFQPTPVERLAALPADPTGLLARTVPTTNPGVNQDAVYEPRGALNFRPDPLASQTMYTDAGIQHVAADRTTVYEAVDPTGALRAVDGLVRMDVPYLGYQTAPGISGLPSARCFDRGPGKPDSASDLAQVRYMCVATADRYAFKATASQELDVHQVIAAQYLMLTTS
;
A
#
# COMPACT_ATOMS: atom_id res chain seq x y z
N MET A 1 70.69 -13.10 0.77
CA MET A 1 71.38 -11.87 1.21
C MET A 1 70.56 -11.31 2.37
N ALA A 2 70.97 -11.61 3.61
CA ALA A 2 71.76 -10.72 4.48
C ALA A 2 70.91 -9.52 4.94
N HIS A 3 70.70 -9.18 6.20
CA HIS A 3 71.38 -9.45 7.47
C HIS A 3 70.39 -9.09 8.60
N ARG A 4 70.23 -9.95 9.64
CA ARG A 4 70.75 -9.80 11.02
C ARG A 4 70.13 -8.65 11.83
N SER A 5 69.39 -8.95 12.91
CA SER A 5 69.87 -9.12 14.31
C SER A 5 69.94 -7.77 15.04
N ALA A 6 69.70 -7.62 16.34
CA ALA A 6 69.19 -8.45 17.43
C ALA A 6 68.85 -7.49 18.58
N ALA A 7 68.04 -7.98 19.51
CA ALA A 7 67.70 -7.35 20.79
C ALA A 7 68.92 -7.08 21.68
N LEU A 8 68.78 -6.15 22.63
CA LEU A 8 69.36 -6.34 23.97
C LEU A 8 68.56 -5.55 25.02
N ARG A 9 68.16 -6.27 26.08
CA ARG A 9 67.68 -5.76 27.37
C ARG A 9 68.83 -5.10 28.14
N VAL A 10 68.53 -4.24 29.12
CA VAL A 10 69.11 -4.30 30.48
C VAL A 10 68.42 -3.31 31.44
N SER A 11 68.35 -3.79 32.67
CA SER A 11 67.80 -3.39 33.98
C SER A 11 67.89 -1.95 34.53
N ALA A 12 66.98 -1.71 35.49
CA ALA A 12 66.81 -0.55 36.41
C ALA A 12 67.99 -0.30 37.39
N PRO A 13 67.98 0.81 38.17
CA PRO A 13 67.37 0.76 39.52
C PRO A 13 66.71 2.05 40.05
N ALA A 14 66.04 1.84 41.19
CA ALA A 14 65.38 2.70 42.16
C ALA A 14 65.86 4.16 42.37
N ALA A 15 64.88 5.04 42.67
CA ALA A 15 65.04 6.11 43.65
C ALA A 15 63.73 6.28 44.44
N VAL A 16 63.77 5.88 45.71
CA VAL A 16 62.77 6.14 46.74
C VAL A 16 63.01 7.55 47.27
N ILE A 17 62.01 8.43 47.23
CA ILE A 17 61.95 9.61 48.08
C ILE A 17 60.54 9.67 48.69
N ALA A 18 60.48 9.40 49.99
CA ALA A 18 59.35 9.65 50.85
C ALA A 18 59.40 11.11 51.33
N VAL A 19 58.31 11.86 51.18
CA VAL A 19 58.09 13.13 51.89
C VAL A 19 56.63 13.20 52.34
N THR A 20 56.47 12.92 53.64
CA THR A 20 55.68 13.64 54.65
C THR A 20 54.31 14.20 54.30
N ALA A 21 53.31 13.68 55.01
CA ALA A 21 51.94 14.18 55.07
C ALA A 21 51.84 15.62 55.59
N VAL A 22 51.02 16.43 54.93
CA VAL A 22 50.35 17.60 55.51
C VAL A 22 48.85 17.42 55.29
N ILE A 23 48.15 17.07 56.36
CA ILE A 23 46.69 17.04 56.40
C ILE A 23 46.23 18.49 56.56
N ALA A 24 45.80 19.10 55.46
CA ALA A 24 45.05 20.36 55.49
C ALA A 24 43.57 20.03 55.26
N ALA A 25 42.78 20.17 56.32
CA ALA A 25 41.33 20.09 56.27
C ALA A 25 40.78 21.26 55.45
N LEU A 26 40.46 21.03 54.18
CA LEU A 26 39.52 21.84 53.42
C LEU A 26 38.22 21.05 53.33
N ALA A 27 37.26 21.43 54.19
CA ALA A 27 35.87 21.07 54.03
C ALA A 27 35.32 21.75 52.77
N GLY A 28 35.62 21.18 51.59
CA GLY A 28 34.92 21.48 50.35
C GLY A 28 33.63 20.67 50.34
N CYS A 29 32.48 21.35 50.31
CA CYS A 29 31.19 20.73 50.06
C CYS A 29 31.18 20.12 48.66
N SER A 30 31.60 18.87 48.51
CA SER A 30 31.37 18.10 47.29
C SER A 30 29.96 17.53 47.34
N SER A 31 28.98 18.28 46.84
CA SER A 31 27.73 17.67 46.41
C SER A 31 28.07 16.80 45.20
N VAL A 32 28.14 15.48 45.40
CA VAL A 32 28.11 14.53 44.28
C VAL A 32 26.69 14.59 43.72
N VAL A 33 26.47 15.50 42.78
CA VAL A 33 25.28 15.42 41.93
C VAL A 33 25.50 14.19 41.07
N THR A 34 24.69 13.16 41.27
CA THR A 34 24.57 12.05 40.33
C THR A 34 24.03 12.60 39.01
N GLY A 35 24.93 13.16 38.20
CA GLY A 35 24.66 13.51 36.83
C GLY A 35 24.68 12.23 36.02
N SER A 36 23.51 11.63 35.79
CA SER A 36 23.34 10.67 34.71
C SER A 36 23.70 11.40 33.41
N ALA A 37 24.76 10.95 32.74
CA ALA A 37 25.13 11.46 31.42
C ALA A 37 23.97 11.17 30.46
N VAL A 38 23.14 12.19 30.21
CA VAL A 38 22.17 12.16 29.13
C VAL A 38 22.97 12.36 27.86
N LYS A 39 22.94 11.38 26.94
CA LYS A 39 23.39 11.60 25.56
C LYS A 39 22.74 12.90 25.11
N SER A 40 23.54 13.89 24.68
CA SER A 40 23.01 15.06 23.99
C SER A 40 22.02 14.54 22.94
N GLY A 41 20.74 14.93 23.07
CA GLY A 41 19.75 14.59 22.07
C GLY A 41 20.35 14.90 20.70
N ALA A 42 20.14 14.01 19.73
CA ALA A 42 20.47 14.32 18.34
C ALA A 42 19.99 15.75 18.05
N PRO A 43 20.76 16.58 17.31
CA PRO A 43 20.34 17.94 16.99
C PRO A 43 18.88 17.90 16.56
N ALA A 44 18.03 18.71 17.21
CA ALA A 44 16.63 18.79 16.83
C ALA A 44 16.60 19.01 15.31
N ALA A 45 15.87 18.15 14.60
CA ALA A 45 15.78 18.25 13.15
C ALA A 45 15.40 19.70 12.81
N PRO A 46 16.10 20.36 11.87
CA PRO A 46 15.84 21.75 11.57
C PRO A 46 14.36 21.94 11.26
N THR A 47 13.71 22.82 12.03
CA THR A 47 12.28 23.08 11.95
C THR A 47 11.95 23.76 10.62
N ALA A 48 10.79 23.44 10.04
CA ALA A 48 10.36 24.07 8.80
C ALA A 48 10.23 25.60 8.96
N ASN A 49 10.67 26.33 7.96
CA ASN A 49 10.43 27.76 7.82
C ASN A 49 9.27 27.98 6.86
N VAL A 50 8.06 28.10 7.44
CA VAL A 50 6.80 28.25 6.70
C VAL A 50 6.81 29.46 5.75
N ALA A 51 7.54 30.53 6.09
CA ALA A 51 7.62 31.73 5.25
C ALA A 51 8.38 31.51 3.92
N LEU A 52 9.17 30.43 3.83
CA LEU A 52 9.92 30.06 2.62
C LEU A 52 9.22 28.98 1.79
N LEU A 53 8.11 28.41 2.27
CA LEU A 53 7.36 27.40 1.54
C LEU A 53 6.58 28.04 0.39
N ASP A 54 6.80 27.56 -0.83
CA ASP A 54 6.01 27.90 -2.01
C ASP A 54 5.07 26.74 -2.36
N PRO A 55 3.76 26.83 -2.06
CA PRO A 55 2.78 25.83 -2.47
C PRO A 55 2.18 26.09 -3.86
N GLY A 56 2.62 27.14 -4.56
CA GLY A 56 2.02 27.55 -5.83
C GLY A 56 0.51 27.76 -5.72
N ASN A 57 -0.25 27.11 -6.60
CA ASN A 57 -1.71 27.17 -6.65
C ASN A 57 -2.42 26.11 -5.78
N TYR A 58 -1.67 25.26 -5.08
CA TYR A 58 -2.26 24.21 -4.23
C TYR A 58 -2.79 24.79 -2.90
N PRO A 59 -3.81 24.16 -2.29
CA PRO A 59 -4.40 24.63 -1.04
C PRO A 59 -3.39 24.64 0.11
N ARG A 60 -3.52 25.64 0.99
CA ARG A 60 -2.64 25.87 2.14
C ARG A 60 -3.29 25.59 3.49
N ARG A 61 -4.58 25.28 3.49
CA ARG A 61 -5.38 25.00 4.68
C ARG A 61 -6.20 23.74 4.44
N PRO A 62 -6.47 22.95 5.49
CA PRO A 62 -7.44 21.87 5.41
C PRO A 62 -8.76 22.31 4.76
N ARG A 63 -9.38 21.40 4.03
CA ARG A 63 -10.79 21.54 3.64
C ARG A 63 -11.66 21.52 4.91
N ALA A 64 -12.85 22.10 4.82
CA ALA A 64 -13.87 21.84 5.82
C ALA A 64 -14.17 20.33 5.90
N ALA A 65 -14.76 19.88 7.00
CA ALA A 65 -15.21 18.49 7.13
C ALA A 65 -16.08 18.11 5.91
N LEU A 66 -15.76 16.99 5.26
CA LEU A 66 -16.37 16.61 3.98
C LEU A 66 -17.84 16.19 4.12
N GLY A 67 -18.31 15.92 5.34
CA GLY A 67 -19.68 15.48 5.60
C GLY A 67 -19.97 14.10 5.02
N ASN A 68 -21.20 13.91 4.56
CA ASN A 68 -21.61 12.68 3.90
C ASN A 68 -21.33 12.74 2.40
N VAL A 69 -21.24 11.56 1.79
CA VAL A 69 -21.19 11.43 0.33
C VAL A 69 -22.39 12.14 -0.34
N PRO A 70 -22.21 12.71 -1.54
CA PRO A 70 -23.24 13.52 -2.18
C PRO A 70 -24.43 12.71 -2.71
N ASN A 71 -24.28 11.40 -2.93
CA ASN A 71 -25.30 10.52 -3.48
C ASN A 71 -24.92 9.03 -3.27
N GLU A 72 -25.82 8.14 -3.65
CA GLU A 72 -25.63 6.69 -3.52
C GLU A 72 -24.44 6.16 -4.34
N ALA A 73 -24.19 6.69 -5.55
CA ALA A 73 -23.07 6.24 -6.38
C ALA A 73 -21.71 6.53 -5.71
N ALA A 74 -21.56 7.72 -5.11
CA ALA A 74 -20.41 8.06 -4.29
C ALA A 74 -20.33 7.16 -3.04
N GLY A 75 -21.47 6.83 -2.43
CA GLY A 75 -21.55 5.86 -1.33
C GLY A 75 -21.06 4.45 -1.71
N ARG A 76 -21.47 3.94 -2.87
CA ARG A 76 -21.00 2.65 -3.40
C ARG A 76 -19.49 2.65 -3.64
N ARG A 77 -18.93 3.77 -4.11
CA ARG A 77 -17.48 3.96 -4.24
C ARG A 77 -16.74 3.96 -2.91
N VAL A 78 -17.23 4.69 -1.91
CA VAL A 78 -16.63 4.67 -0.56
C VAL A 78 -16.68 3.27 0.04
N GLU A 79 -17.81 2.56 -0.10
CA GLU A 79 -17.92 1.18 0.36
C GLU A 79 -16.97 0.24 -0.39
N ALA A 80 -16.82 0.38 -1.72
CA ALA A 80 -15.84 -0.36 -2.53
C ALA A 80 -14.42 -0.20 -1.99
N GLN A 81 -14.04 1.04 -1.66
CA GLN A 81 -12.72 1.36 -1.14
C GLN A 81 -12.52 0.77 0.26
N ARG A 82 -13.55 0.79 1.13
CA ARG A 82 -13.51 0.12 2.44
C ARG A 82 -13.32 -1.39 2.32
N MET A 83 -13.94 -2.01 1.32
CA MET A 83 -13.80 -3.44 1.07
C MET A 83 -12.35 -3.86 0.77
N ALA A 84 -11.47 -2.94 0.36
CA ALA A 84 -10.05 -3.22 0.17
C ALA A 84 -9.38 -3.83 1.42
N GLY A 85 -9.84 -3.50 2.63
CA GLY A 85 -9.33 -4.05 3.89
C GLY A 85 -9.72 -5.51 4.16
N MET A 86 -10.79 -6.00 3.52
CA MET A 86 -11.25 -7.39 3.66
C MET A 86 -10.86 -8.29 2.49
N VAL A 87 -10.48 -7.73 1.33
CA VAL A 87 -10.04 -8.53 0.20
C VAL A 87 -8.64 -9.07 0.46
N THR A 88 -8.51 -10.39 0.49
CA THR A 88 -7.22 -11.08 0.62
C THR A 88 -6.36 -10.76 -0.59
N GLY A 89 -5.17 -10.20 -0.35
CA GLY A 89 -4.18 -9.93 -1.37
C GLY A 89 -3.51 -11.23 -1.85
N PRO A 90 -3.15 -11.35 -3.14
CA PRO A 90 -2.46 -12.54 -3.65
C PRO A 90 -1.17 -12.92 -2.91
N TRP A 91 -0.41 -11.93 -2.41
CA TRP A 91 0.81 -12.15 -1.64
C TRP A 91 0.56 -12.81 -0.28
N GLU A 92 -0.66 -12.75 0.26
CA GLU A 92 -1.06 -13.47 1.48
C GLU A 92 -1.31 -14.96 1.20
N VAL A 93 -1.67 -15.30 -0.05
CA VAL A 93 -1.92 -16.67 -0.51
C VAL A 93 -0.62 -17.37 -0.89
N ASP A 94 0.24 -16.67 -1.63
CA ASP A 94 1.59 -17.09 -1.99
C ASP A 94 2.51 -15.88 -2.02
N HIS A 95 3.57 -15.89 -1.20
CA HIS A 95 4.48 -14.76 -1.03
C HIS A 95 5.24 -14.37 -2.31
N THR A 96 5.22 -15.20 -3.36
CA THR A 96 5.84 -14.87 -4.66
C THR A 96 4.95 -14.00 -5.54
N LEU A 97 3.64 -13.89 -5.25
CA LEU A 97 2.66 -13.10 -5.99
C LEU A 97 2.70 -11.61 -5.60
N VAL A 98 3.81 -10.95 -5.92
CA VAL A 98 4.05 -9.53 -5.57
C VAL A 98 4.05 -8.60 -6.77
N SER A 99 4.14 -9.11 -8.01
CA SER A 99 4.20 -8.27 -9.21
C SER A 99 2.83 -7.71 -9.58
N ALA A 100 2.73 -6.39 -9.76
CA ALA A 100 1.54 -5.78 -10.34
C ALA A 100 1.44 -6.16 -11.84
N GLN A 101 0.33 -6.77 -12.24
CA GLN A 101 0.07 -7.17 -13.62
C GLN A 101 -1.33 -6.68 -14.03
N SER A 102 -1.51 -5.36 -14.12
CA SER A 102 -2.83 -4.71 -14.20
C SER A 102 -3.74 -5.20 -15.32
N ASP A 103 -3.18 -5.70 -16.43
CA ASP A 103 -3.95 -6.14 -17.60
C ASP A 103 -4.66 -7.49 -17.38
N VAL A 104 -4.15 -8.33 -16.47
CA VAL A 104 -4.68 -9.68 -16.23
C VAL A 104 -5.03 -9.90 -14.74
N ALA A 105 -4.48 -9.07 -13.86
CA ALA A 105 -4.67 -9.09 -12.43
C ALA A 105 -4.87 -7.66 -11.91
N PRO A 106 -6.07 -7.07 -12.12
CA PRO A 106 -6.35 -5.70 -11.73
C PRO A 106 -6.35 -5.56 -10.20
N THR A 107 -6.03 -4.36 -9.71
CA THR A 107 -6.23 -4.00 -8.31
C THR A 107 -7.00 -2.68 -8.25
N THR A 108 -8.28 -2.74 -7.90
CA THR A 108 -9.15 -1.56 -7.91
C THR A 108 -10.47 -1.77 -7.16
N ALA A 109 -11.06 -0.68 -6.71
CA ALA A 109 -12.47 -0.61 -6.34
C ALA A 109 -13.38 -0.81 -7.57
N LEU A 110 -14.52 -1.47 -7.33
CA LEU A 110 -15.53 -1.84 -8.34
C LEU A 110 -16.91 -1.25 -7.97
N PRO A 111 -17.10 0.08 -8.04
CA PRO A 111 -18.26 0.77 -7.45
C PRO A 111 -19.59 0.52 -8.17
N ASP A 112 -19.56 0.06 -9.42
CA ASP A 112 -20.74 -0.10 -10.27
C ASP A 112 -20.55 -1.27 -11.24
N ILE A 113 -21.62 -1.62 -11.96
CA ILE A 113 -21.58 -2.78 -12.87
C ILE A 113 -20.56 -2.62 -14.01
N GLY A 114 -20.37 -1.39 -14.52
CA GLY A 114 -19.42 -1.14 -15.61
C GLY A 114 -17.96 -1.36 -15.17
N SER A 115 -17.67 -1.14 -13.89
CA SER A 115 -16.35 -1.41 -13.32
C SER A 115 -15.95 -2.89 -13.37
N LEU A 116 -16.90 -3.83 -13.50
CA LEU A 116 -16.57 -5.26 -13.63
C LEU A 116 -15.75 -5.56 -14.89
N SER A 117 -15.78 -4.69 -15.91
CA SER A 117 -15.00 -4.85 -17.15
C SER A 117 -13.49 -5.05 -16.94
N VAL A 118 -12.94 -4.65 -15.78
CA VAL A 118 -11.52 -4.89 -15.46
C VAL A 118 -11.23 -6.35 -15.09
N LEU A 119 -12.23 -7.10 -14.63
CA LEU A 119 -12.07 -8.51 -14.29
C LEU A 119 -11.93 -9.34 -15.57
N VAL A 120 -11.20 -10.46 -15.48
CA VAL A 120 -11.12 -11.40 -16.59
C VAL A 120 -12.53 -11.90 -16.92
N PHE A 121 -12.95 -11.70 -18.17
CA PHE A 121 -14.32 -11.91 -18.68
C PHE A 121 -15.42 -11.03 -18.07
N GLY A 122 -15.08 -10.04 -17.25
CA GLY A 122 -16.06 -9.26 -16.48
C GLY A 122 -17.15 -8.58 -17.31
N THR A 123 -16.84 -8.10 -18.52
CA THR A 123 -17.85 -7.59 -19.47
C THR A 123 -18.91 -8.64 -19.80
N SER A 124 -18.51 -9.89 -20.02
CA SER A 124 -19.42 -11.01 -20.29
C SER A 124 -20.15 -11.51 -19.05
N LEU A 125 -19.65 -11.20 -17.85
CA LEU A 125 -20.27 -11.56 -16.57
C LEU A 125 -21.20 -10.47 -16.03
N SER A 126 -21.17 -9.27 -16.61
CA SER A 126 -21.89 -8.10 -16.13
C SER A 126 -23.41 -8.31 -16.16
N ASP A 127 -23.96 -8.95 -17.20
CA ASP A 127 -25.40 -9.23 -17.26
C ASP A 127 -25.85 -10.17 -16.14
N ALA A 128 -25.07 -11.22 -15.88
CA ALA A 128 -25.36 -12.16 -14.79
C ALA A 128 -25.29 -11.48 -13.42
N ALA A 129 -24.29 -10.64 -13.17
CA ALA A 129 -24.20 -9.89 -11.92
C ALA A 129 -25.30 -8.81 -11.80
N SER A 130 -25.62 -8.13 -12.90
CA SER A 130 -26.66 -7.08 -12.96
C SER A 130 -28.06 -7.63 -12.70
N ALA A 131 -28.37 -8.81 -13.26
CA ALA A 131 -29.65 -9.51 -13.03
C ALA A 131 -29.90 -9.86 -11.56
N HIS A 132 -28.85 -9.86 -10.74
CA HIS A 132 -28.92 -10.09 -9.30
C HIS A 132 -28.54 -8.85 -8.48
N HIS A 133 -28.61 -7.66 -9.09
CA HIS A 133 -28.50 -6.37 -8.39
C HIS A 133 -27.13 -6.08 -7.78
N TYR A 134 -26.04 -6.36 -8.51
CA TYR A 134 -24.69 -5.98 -8.10
C TYR A 134 -24.61 -4.59 -7.45
N VAL A 135 -24.04 -4.52 -6.25
CA VAL A 135 -23.97 -3.31 -5.42
C VAL A 135 -22.63 -2.61 -5.61
N THR A 136 -21.53 -3.29 -5.28
CA THR A 136 -20.17 -2.76 -5.27
C THR A 136 -19.16 -3.90 -5.04
N GLY A 137 -17.86 -3.64 -5.09
CA GLY A 137 -16.84 -4.66 -4.90
C GLY A 137 -15.42 -4.11 -4.85
N PHE A 138 -14.46 -4.99 -4.63
CA PHE A 138 -13.04 -4.68 -4.74
C PHE A 138 -12.30 -5.91 -5.27
N VAL A 139 -11.26 -5.69 -6.08
CA VAL A 139 -10.37 -6.74 -6.59
C VAL A 139 -8.93 -6.43 -6.23
N SER A 140 -8.19 -7.45 -5.82
CA SER A 140 -6.75 -7.45 -5.64
C SER A 140 -6.11 -8.47 -6.56
N GLY A 141 -5.15 -8.05 -7.37
CA GLY A 141 -4.57 -8.88 -8.42
C GLY A 141 -3.06 -8.68 -8.56
N ARG A 142 -2.33 -9.80 -8.61
CA ARG A 142 -0.87 -9.85 -8.79
C ARG A 142 -0.44 -11.14 -9.47
N GLY A 143 0.77 -11.13 -10.01
CA GLY A 143 1.47 -12.32 -10.46
C GLY A 143 2.87 -12.44 -9.88
N THR A 144 3.59 -13.47 -10.30
CA THR A 144 4.98 -13.67 -9.91
C THR A 144 5.92 -12.73 -10.65
N VAL A 145 7.07 -12.43 -10.06
CA VAL A 145 8.16 -11.71 -10.73
C VAL A 145 9.01 -12.72 -11.51
N GLY A 146 8.84 -12.77 -12.83
CA GLY A 146 9.58 -13.70 -13.70
C GLY A 146 9.37 -15.17 -13.32
N GLY A 147 10.39 -15.99 -13.58
CA GLY A 147 10.42 -17.43 -13.27
C GLY A 147 9.97 -18.33 -14.43
N GLU A 148 10.33 -19.61 -14.35
CA GLU A 148 9.98 -20.62 -15.36
C GLU A 148 8.49 -21.01 -15.31
N LYS A 149 7.87 -20.85 -14.15
CA LYS A 149 6.50 -21.28 -13.84
C LYS A 149 5.69 -20.10 -13.26
N PRO A 150 5.46 -19.04 -14.04
CA PRO A 150 4.77 -17.87 -13.53
C PRO A 150 3.33 -18.20 -13.14
N MET A 151 2.87 -17.55 -12.08
CA MET A 151 1.48 -17.61 -11.61
C MET A 151 0.86 -16.23 -11.61
N VAL A 152 -0.45 -16.20 -11.71
CA VAL A 152 -1.27 -14.99 -11.61
C VAL A 152 -2.52 -15.30 -10.80
N LEU A 153 -2.92 -14.36 -9.96
CA LEU A 153 -4.12 -14.45 -9.15
C LEU A 153 -4.78 -13.08 -9.09
N ALA A 154 -6.06 -13.02 -9.41
CA ALA A 154 -6.94 -11.93 -9.05
C ALA A 154 -8.03 -12.47 -8.13
N ASN A 155 -8.22 -11.84 -6.98
CA ASN A 155 -9.26 -12.17 -6.02
C ASN A 155 -10.16 -10.96 -5.84
N ALA A 156 -11.44 -11.12 -6.19
CA ALA A 156 -12.44 -10.09 -6.06
C ALA A 156 -13.54 -10.53 -5.10
N VAL A 157 -14.06 -9.57 -4.33
CA VAL A 157 -15.26 -9.76 -3.53
C VAL A 157 -16.34 -8.85 -4.08
N LEU A 158 -17.38 -9.47 -4.64
CA LEU A 158 -18.50 -8.79 -5.30
C LEU A 158 -19.69 -8.79 -4.35
N ARG A 159 -20.19 -7.62 -3.99
CA ARG A 159 -21.28 -7.45 -3.02
C ARG A 159 -22.62 -7.36 -3.73
N PHE A 160 -23.59 -8.08 -3.16
CA PHE A 160 -24.99 -8.11 -3.57
C PHE A 160 -25.88 -7.63 -2.41
N PRO A 161 -27.18 -7.35 -2.64
CA PRO A 161 -28.04 -6.80 -1.60
C PRO A 161 -28.29 -7.77 -0.45
N SER A 162 -28.32 -9.08 -0.73
CA SER A 162 -28.62 -10.12 0.24
C SER A 162 -27.85 -11.41 -0.02
N ASN A 163 -27.89 -12.32 0.94
CA ASN A 163 -27.36 -13.68 0.78
C ASN A 163 -28.06 -14.44 -0.36
N GLN A 164 -29.36 -14.19 -0.57
CA GLN A 164 -30.13 -14.82 -1.63
C GLN A 164 -29.68 -14.33 -3.01
N ASP A 165 -29.46 -13.03 -3.16
CA ASP A 165 -28.96 -12.45 -4.42
C ASP A 165 -27.58 -12.99 -4.76
N ALA A 166 -26.66 -13.05 -3.80
CA ALA A 166 -25.32 -13.62 -4.00
C ALA A 166 -25.36 -15.11 -4.35
N ALA A 167 -26.20 -15.89 -3.65
CA ALA A 167 -26.39 -17.32 -3.91
C ALA A 167 -26.99 -17.60 -5.30
N ALA A 168 -27.78 -16.69 -5.85
CA ALA A 168 -28.28 -16.77 -7.22
C ALA A 168 -27.25 -16.27 -8.26
N ALA A 169 -26.50 -15.22 -7.93
CA ALA A 169 -25.49 -14.63 -8.81
C ALA A 169 -24.33 -15.57 -9.10
N ALA A 170 -23.76 -16.24 -8.09
CA ALA A 170 -22.62 -17.13 -8.27
C ALA A 170 -22.83 -18.20 -9.37
N PRO A 171 -23.91 -19.01 -9.36
CA PRO A 171 -24.18 -19.98 -10.42
C PRO A 171 -24.50 -19.34 -11.77
N ALA A 172 -25.19 -18.20 -11.81
CA ALA A 172 -25.47 -17.49 -13.06
C ALA A 172 -24.17 -17.01 -13.73
N MET A 173 -23.26 -16.41 -12.96
CA MET A 173 -21.96 -15.96 -13.43
C MET A 173 -21.08 -17.14 -13.86
N ALA A 174 -21.06 -18.23 -13.09
CA ALA A 174 -20.30 -19.43 -13.45
C ALA A 174 -20.82 -20.10 -14.73
N ALA A 175 -22.13 -20.11 -14.95
CA ALA A 175 -22.74 -20.63 -16.17
C ALA A 175 -22.41 -19.76 -17.39
N ALA A 176 -22.52 -18.43 -17.25
CA ALA A 176 -22.11 -17.50 -18.30
C ALA A 176 -20.62 -17.67 -18.63
N ASN A 177 -19.76 -17.71 -17.61
CA ASN A 177 -18.32 -17.90 -17.77
C ASN A 177 -18.00 -19.20 -18.53
N LEU A 178 -18.70 -20.31 -18.27
CA LEU A 178 -18.46 -21.59 -18.95
C LEU A 178 -18.64 -21.52 -20.48
N THR A 179 -19.51 -20.62 -20.97
CA THR A 179 -19.78 -20.47 -22.41
C THR A 179 -18.75 -19.64 -23.17
N ILE A 180 -17.85 -18.96 -22.46
CA ILE A 180 -16.90 -18.03 -23.07
C ILE A 180 -15.69 -18.82 -23.60
N PRO A 181 -15.31 -18.70 -24.87
CA PRO A 181 -14.05 -19.29 -25.34
C PRO A 181 -12.85 -18.54 -24.76
N ARG A 182 -11.81 -19.28 -24.34
CA ARG A 182 -10.54 -18.71 -23.87
C ARG A 182 -9.62 -18.43 -25.05
N GLN A 183 -8.45 -17.84 -24.78
CA GLN A 183 -7.43 -17.58 -25.79
C GLN A 183 -7.17 -18.82 -26.66
N GLY A 184 -7.13 -18.62 -27.98
CA GLY A 184 -7.03 -19.73 -28.93
C GLY A 184 -8.36 -20.43 -29.21
N ASN A 185 -9.49 -19.83 -28.85
CA ASN A 185 -10.84 -20.38 -28.98
C ASN A 185 -11.01 -21.72 -28.22
N VAL A 186 -10.30 -21.87 -27.11
CA VAL A 186 -10.35 -23.07 -26.28
C VAL A 186 -11.61 -23.04 -25.42
N ALA A 187 -12.44 -24.08 -25.53
CA ALA A 187 -13.63 -24.22 -24.71
C ALA A 187 -13.27 -24.45 -23.24
N ALA A 188 -14.00 -23.81 -22.34
CA ALA A 188 -13.89 -24.02 -20.92
C ALA A 188 -14.52 -25.34 -20.49
N THR A 189 -13.98 -25.95 -19.43
CA THR A 189 -14.55 -27.14 -18.80
C THR A 189 -14.66 -26.92 -17.29
N ARG A 190 -15.47 -27.71 -16.60
CA ARG A 190 -15.61 -27.60 -15.14
C ARG A 190 -14.30 -27.97 -14.44
N LEU A 191 -13.93 -27.19 -13.43
CA LEU A 191 -12.83 -27.49 -12.51
C LEU A 191 -13.41 -27.80 -11.12
N GLY A 192 -13.07 -28.95 -10.57
CA GLY A 192 -13.39 -29.27 -9.18
C GLY A 192 -12.42 -28.60 -8.22
N ILE A 193 -12.92 -28.03 -7.13
CA ILE A 193 -12.11 -27.51 -6.01
C ILE A 193 -12.38 -28.39 -4.79
N PRO A 194 -11.60 -29.46 -4.53
CA PRO A 194 -11.98 -30.50 -3.56
C PRO A 194 -12.24 -30.00 -2.13
N ARG A 195 -11.50 -28.99 -1.68
CA ARG A 195 -11.69 -28.37 -0.34
C ARG A 195 -12.94 -27.47 -0.27
N TYR A 196 -13.48 -27.08 -1.42
CA TYR A 196 -14.65 -26.20 -1.56
C TYR A 196 -15.61 -26.76 -2.62
N PRO A 197 -16.30 -27.88 -2.33
CA PRO A 197 -17.10 -28.59 -3.33
C PRO A 197 -18.31 -27.79 -3.85
N THR A 198 -18.71 -26.71 -3.16
CA THR A 198 -19.76 -25.79 -3.58
C THR A 198 -19.26 -24.66 -4.48
N THR A 199 -17.94 -24.49 -4.62
CA THR A 199 -17.35 -23.51 -5.53
C THR A 199 -17.54 -23.95 -6.96
N LEU A 200 -18.06 -23.04 -7.80
CA LEU A 200 -18.24 -23.28 -9.21
C LEU A 200 -17.05 -22.71 -9.96
N ALA A 201 -16.20 -23.57 -10.49
CA ALA A 201 -15.03 -23.15 -11.25
C ALA A 201 -15.02 -23.73 -12.67
N ASN A 202 -14.47 -22.97 -13.60
CA ASN A 202 -14.26 -23.38 -14.98
C ASN A 202 -12.81 -23.12 -15.37
N VAL A 203 -12.19 -24.06 -16.08
CA VAL A 203 -10.78 -24.04 -16.48
C VAL A 203 -10.63 -24.28 -17.99
N ALA A 204 -9.58 -23.72 -18.56
CA ALA A 204 -9.10 -24.08 -19.89
C ALA A 204 -7.58 -24.27 -19.88
N ALA A 205 -7.09 -25.19 -20.72
CA ALA A 205 -5.67 -25.30 -21.06
C ALA A 205 -5.42 -24.47 -22.33
N VAL A 206 -4.79 -23.31 -22.16
CA VAL A 206 -4.42 -22.38 -23.23
C VAL A 206 -2.93 -22.47 -23.53
N SER A 207 -2.44 -21.81 -24.59
CA SER A 207 -1.01 -21.78 -24.92
C SER A 207 -0.15 -21.21 -23.78
N GLY A 208 -0.73 -20.32 -22.97
CA GLY A 208 -0.11 -19.72 -21.79
C GLY A 208 -0.07 -20.59 -20.54
N GLY A 209 -0.73 -21.76 -20.52
CA GLY A 209 -0.86 -22.61 -19.33
C GLY A 209 -2.31 -22.99 -19.03
N PHE A 210 -2.65 -23.04 -17.75
CA PHE A 210 -4.00 -23.28 -17.26
C PHE A 210 -4.54 -22.01 -16.64
N GLU A 211 -5.76 -21.64 -16.99
CA GLU A 211 -6.46 -20.48 -16.45
C GLU A 211 -7.85 -20.91 -16.00
N ALA A 212 -8.25 -20.46 -14.81
CA ALA A 212 -9.57 -20.75 -14.27
C ALA A 212 -10.20 -19.55 -13.60
N GLU A 213 -11.52 -19.46 -13.71
CA GLU A 213 -12.36 -18.58 -12.91
C GLU A 213 -13.19 -19.41 -11.94
N ALA A 214 -13.31 -18.93 -10.70
CA ALA A 214 -14.11 -19.55 -9.65
C ALA A 214 -15.10 -18.55 -9.05
N PHE A 215 -16.28 -19.07 -8.70
CA PHE A 215 -17.39 -18.30 -8.14
C PHE A 215 -17.92 -19.03 -6.90
N THR A 216 -17.86 -18.39 -5.75
CA THR A 216 -18.34 -18.94 -4.48
C THR A 216 -19.28 -17.94 -3.80
N ALA A 217 -20.53 -18.33 -3.55
CA ALA A 217 -21.42 -17.52 -2.72
C ALA A 217 -21.01 -17.64 -1.24
N HIS A 218 -20.87 -16.51 -0.55
CA HIS A 218 -20.48 -16.43 0.86
C HIS A 218 -21.16 -15.22 1.51
N GLY A 219 -22.19 -15.44 2.33
CA GLY A 219 -23.02 -14.35 2.83
C GLY A 219 -23.60 -13.51 1.68
N PRO A 220 -23.58 -12.16 1.76
CA PRO A 220 -24.06 -11.28 0.68
C PRO A 220 -23.00 -11.07 -0.42
N TYR A 221 -21.99 -11.93 -0.50
CA TYR A 221 -20.88 -11.80 -1.45
C TYR A 221 -20.82 -12.97 -2.43
N VAL A 222 -20.38 -12.66 -3.65
CA VAL A 222 -19.75 -13.64 -4.53
C VAL A 222 -18.24 -13.41 -4.46
N LEU A 223 -17.53 -14.43 -4.00
CA LEU A 223 -16.08 -14.50 -4.07
C LEU A 223 -15.72 -14.96 -5.48
N TYR A 224 -15.04 -14.08 -6.22
CA TYR A 224 -14.55 -14.35 -7.57
C TYR A 224 -13.03 -14.50 -7.53
N GLN A 225 -12.52 -15.56 -8.13
CA GLN A 225 -11.08 -15.70 -8.37
C GLN A 225 -10.84 -15.90 -9.86
N TYR A 226 -9.82 -15.24 -10.39
CA TYR A 226 -9.11 -15.65 -11.60
C TYR A 226 -7.74 -16.16 -11.17
N ALA A 227 -7.37 -17.37 -11.59
CA ALA A 227 -6.08 -17.97 -11.27
C ALA A 227 -5.47 -18.60 -12.52
N GLY A 228 -4.17 -18.34 -12.72
CA GLY A 228 -3.40 -18.86 -13.85
C GLY A 228 -2.07 -19.46 -13.41
N SER A 229 -1.68 -20.55 -14.04
CA SER A 229 -0.37 -21.20 -13.84
C SER A 229 0.06 -21.98 -15.07
N LYS A 230 1.37 -21.99 -15.37
CA LYS A 230 1.93 -22.84 -16.43
C LYS A 230 2.00 -24.32 -16.08
N ASP A 231 1.82 -24.68 -14.80
CA ASP A 231 2.08 -26.04 -14.32
C ASP A 231 0.95 -27.01 -14.60
N SER A 232 -0.22 -26.80 -13.97
CA SER A 232 -1.37 -27.71 -14.10
C SER A 232 -2.67 -27.08 -13.61
N ALA A 233 -3.80 -27.62 -14.04
CA ALA A 233 -5.11 -27.28 -13.48
C ALA A 233 -5.21 -27.56 -11.97
N ALA A 234 -4.45 -28.54 -11.44
CA ALA A 234 -4.43 -28.85 -10.01
C ALA A 234 -3.76 -27.74 -9.19
N VAL A 235 -2.69 -27.13 -9.71
CA VAL A 235 -2.04 -25.96 -9.08
C VAL A 235 -2.99 -24.76 -9.08
N VAL A 236 -3.71 -24.54 -10.18
CA VAL A 236 -4.74 -23.48 -10.25
C VAL A 236 -5.85 -23.72 -9.23
N ALA A 237 -6.35 -24.95 -9.10
CA ALA A 237 -7.36 -25.31 -8.10
C ALA A 237 -6.87 -25.12 -6.66
N ASP A 238 -5.60 -25.46 -6.37
CA ASP A 238 -5.00 -25.26 -5.06
C ASP A 238 -4.85 -23.78 -4.71
N LEU A 239 -4.45 -22.95 -5.68
CA LEU A 239 -4.34 -21.50 -5.50
C LEU A 239 -5.69 -20.86 -5.17
N ILE A 240 -6.76 -21.28 -5.87
CA ILE A 240 -8.14 -20.88 -5.57
C ILE A 240 -8.53 -21.32 -4.16
N ALA A 241 -8.29 -22.58 -3.80
CA ALA A 241 -8.65 -23.10 -2.48
C ALA A 241 -7.92 -22.36 -1.34
N LYS A 242 -6.62 -22.07 -1.49
CA LYS A 242 -5.85 -21.28 -0.51
C LYS A 242 -6.37 -19.85 -0.39
N THR A 243 -6.82 -19.26 -1.50
CA THR A 243 -7.46 -17.94 -1.48
C THR A 243 -8.76 -17.99 -0.66
N LEU A 244 -9.59 -19.01 -0.86
CA LEU A 244 -10.84 -19.18 -0.12
C LEU A 244 -10.62 -19.45 1.38
N ASP A 245 -9.53 -20.13 1.77
CA ASP A 245 -9.16 -20.35 3.19
C ASP A 245 -9.02 -19.02 3.94
N LEU A 246 -8.49 -18.00 3.28
CA LEU A 246 -8.24 -16.68 3.85
C LEU A 246 -9.41 -15.72 3.63
N GLN A 247 -10.02 -15.77 2.45
CA GLN A 247 -11.04 -14.80 2.05
C GLN A 247 -12.36 -14.98 2.79
N GLY A 248 -12.79 -16.21 3.04
CA GLY A 248 -14.04 -16.49 3.77
C GLY A 248 -14.06 -15.83 5.16
N PRO A 249 -13.09 -16.16 6.04
CA PRO A 249 -12.99 -15.52 7.35
C PRO A 249 -12.83 -14.00 7.26
N SER A 250 -12.04 -13.49 6.31
CA SER A 250 -11.87 -12.05 6.13
C SER A 250 -13.18 -11.34 5.79
N ALA A 251 -14.03 -11.95 4.94
CA ALA A 251 -15.35 -11.43 4.60
C ALA A 251 -16.32 -11.48 5.79
N ASP A 252 -16.23 -12.49 6.66
CA ASP A 252 -17.08 -12.60 7.85
C ASP A 252 -16.84 -11.51 8.89
N HIS A 253 -15.62 -10.96 8.95
CA HIS A 253 -15.26 -9.89 9.89
C HIS A 253 -15.62 -8.50 9.38
N PHE A 254 -15.82 -8.34 8.07
CA PHE A 254 -16.19 -7.05 7.50
C PHE A 254 -17.60 -6.67 7.92
N GLN A 255 -17.79 -5.39 8.28
CA GLN A 255 -19.10 -4.85 8.63
C GLN A 255 -19.63 -4.02 7.47
N PRO A 256 -20.40 -4.64 6.55
CA PRO A 256 -20.94 -3.94 5.41
C PRO A 256 -21.94 -2.87 5.84
N THR A 257 -21.86 -1.71 5.21
CA THR A 257 -22.89 -0.67 5.35
C THR A 257 -24.20 -1.19 4.75
N PRO A 258 -25.36 -1.13 5.43
CA PRO A 258 -26.64 -1.50 4.81
C PRO A 258 -26.84 -0.77 3.48
N VAL A 259 -27.37 -1.46 2.45
CA VAL A 259 -27.39 -0.93 1.07
C VAL A 259 -28.16 0.39 0.99
N GLU A 260 -29.28 0.48 1.68
CA GLU A 260 -30.12 1.66 1.82
C GLU A 260 -29.46 2.83 2.58
N ARG A 261 -28.31 2.60 3.22
CA ARG A 261 -27.53 3.60 3.96
C ARG A 261 -26.29 4.08 3.21
N LEU A 262 -25.99 3.56 2.02
CA LEU A 262 -24.80 3.94 1.26
C LEU A 262 -24.76 5.44 0.95
N ALA A 263 -25.90 6.06 0.61
CA ALA A 263 -25.99 7.50 0.36
C ALA A 263 -25.77 8.38 1.61
N ALA A 264 -25.71 7.78 2.80
CA ALA A 264 -25.48 8.48 4.06
C ALA A 264 -24.09 8.20 4.66
N LEU A 265 -23.20 7.54 3.91
CA LEU A 265 -21.85 7.28 4.37
C LEU A 265 -21.06 8.59 4.57
N PRO A 266 -20.27 8.70 5.65
CA PRO A 266 -19.31 9.79 5.77
C PRO A 266 -18.26 9.67 4.67
N ALA A 267 -17.98 10.76 3.96
CA ALA A 267 -16.97 10.79 2.91
C ALA A 267 -15.54 10.69 3.49
N ASP A 268 -15.33 11.18 4.70
CA ASP A 268 -14.06 11.10 5.44
C ASP A 268 -14.32 10.94 6.94
N PRO A 269 -14.54 9.70 7.42
CA PRO A 269 -14.78 9.45 8.85
C PRO A 269 -13.56 9.77 9.73
N THR A 270 -12.36 9.88 9.14
CA THR A 270 -11.11 10.11 9.87
C THR A 270 -10.74 11.60 9.99
N GLY A 271 -11.27 12.44 9.09
CA GLY A 271 -10.83 13.83 8.91
C GLY A 271 -9.47 13.97 8.21
N LEU A 272 -8.80 12.86 7.85
CA LEU A 272 -7.48 12.88 7.23
C LEU A 272 -7.55 13.33 5.76
N LEU A 273 -8.59 12.94 5.03
CA LEU A 273 -8.74 13.28 3.61
C LEU A 273 -8.98 14.79 3.44
N ALA A 274 -9.71 15.42 4.36
CA ALA A 274 -9.86 16.87 4.40
C ALA A 274 -8.52 17.62 4.57
N ARG A 275 -7.50 16.95 5.15
CA ARG A 275 -6.14 17.47 5.37
C ARG A 275 -5.14 17.07 4.29
N THR A 276 -5.60 16.44 3.23
CA THR A 276 -4.78 15.98 2.10
C THR A 276 -4.94 16.92 0.91
N VAL A 277 -3.85 17.22 0.20
CA VAL A 277 -3.92 17.98 -1.06
C VAL A 277 -4.79 17.19 -2.05
N PRO A 278 -5.88 17.80 -2.58
CA PRO A 278 -6.79 17.09 -3.44
C PRO A 278 -6.28 17.03 -4.88
N THR A 279 -6.56 15.92 -5.56
CA THR A 279 -6.48 15.80 -7.01
C THR A 279 -7.74 16.41 -7.63
N THR A 280 -7.61 16.99 -8.83
CA THR A 280 -8.75 17.62 -9.51
C THR A 280 -9.69 16.60 -10.16
N ASN A 281 -9.15 15.45 -10.58
CA ASN A 281 -9.89 14.37 -11.23
C ASN A 281 -9.52 13.03 -10.57
N PRO A 282 -10.08 12.70 -9.41
CA PRO A 282 -9.71 11.48 -8.70
C PRO A 282 -10.14 10.24 -9.47
N GLY A 283 -9.19 9.33 -9.70
CA GLY A 283 -9.51 7.97 -10.13
C GLY A 283 -10.28 7.22 -9.04
N VAL A 284 -10.84 6.06 -9.37
CA VAL A 284 -11.72 5.31 -8.44
C VAL A 284 -11.04 4.94 -7.11
N ASN A 285 -9.71 4.80 -7.09
CA ASN A 285 -8.91 4.46 -5.90
C ASN A 285 -8.33 5.68 -5.15
N GLN A 286 -8.54 6.90 -5.64
CA GLN A 286 -8.12 8.15 -4.98
C GLN A 286 -9.29 8.80 -4.24
N ASP A 287 -9.07 9.95 -3.59
CA ASP A 287 -10.06 10.63 -2.75
C ASP A 287 -10.62 9.64 -1.70
N ALA A 288 -9.70 8.94 -1.04
CA ALA A 288 -9.99 7.80 -0.19
C ALA A 288 -9.05 7.74 1.03
N VAL A 289 -9.54 7.16 2.12
CA VAL A 289 -8.72 6.77 3.27
C VAL A 289 -8.83 5.26 3.45
N TYR A 290 -7.69 4.59 3.36
CA TYR A 290 -7.59 3.15 3.54
C TYR A 290 -7.06 2.81 4.92
N GLU A 291 -7.61 1.75 5.52
CA GLU A 291 -6.93 1.04 6.61
C GLU A 291 -5.60 0.45 6.12
N PRO A 292 -4.63 0.17 7.00
CA PRO A 292 -3.29 -0.22 6.60
C PRO A 292 -3.29 -1.45 5.69
N ARG A 293 -4.10 -2.48 6.00
CA ARG A 293 -4.23 -3.68 5.16
C ARG A 293 -4.76 -3.36 3.77
N GLY A 294 -5.80 -2.52 3.68
CA GLY A 294 -6.36 -2.09 2.40
C GLY A 294 -5.36 -1.32 1.54
N ALA A 295 -4.54 -0.47 2.16
CA ALA A 295 -3.52 0.32 1.46
C ALA A 295 -2.39 -0.54 0.85
N LEU A 296 -2.11 -1.73 1.41
CA LEU A 296 -1.07 -2.64 0.89
C LEU A 296 -1.34 -3.08 -0.56
N ASN A 297 -2.62 -3.15 -0.97
CA ASN A 297 -3.02 -3.46 -2.34
C ASN A 297 -2.31 -2.59 -3.38
N PHE A 298 -2.03 -1.32 -3.05
CA PHE A 298 -1.43 -0.34 -3.97
C PHE A 298 0.09 -0.20 -3.81
N ARG A 299 0.73 -1.05 -3.00
CA ARG A 299 2.16 -0.99 -2.76
C ARG A 299 2.93 -1.88 -3.74
N PRO A 300 4.07 -1.44 -4.29
CA PRO A 300 4.90 -2.28 -5.15
C PRO A 300 5.32 -3.58 -4.46
N ASP A 301 5.81 -3.48 -3.24
CA ASP A 301 6.15 -4.60 -2.37
C ASP A 301 5.23 -4.58 -1.14
N PRO A 302 4.15 -5.37 -1.13
CA PRO A 302 3.20 -5.40 -0.03
C PRO A 302 3.77 -6.06 1.23
N LEU A 303 4.72 -7.01 1.11
CA LEU A 303 5.32 -7.69 2.26
C LEU A 303 6.26 -6.75 3.04
N ALA A 304 7.14 -6.05 2.32
CA ALA A 304 8.01 -5.04 2.92
C ALA A 304 7.19 -3.85 3.46
N SER A 305 6.12 -3.45 2.74
CA SER A 305 5.24 -2.37 3.19
C SER A 305 4.45 -2.75 4.44
N GLN A 306 4.02 -4.02 4.59
CA GLN A 306 3.33 -4.50 5.79
C GLN A 306 4.24 -4.43 7.03
N THR A 307 5.51 -4.84 6.87
CA THR A 307 6.51 -4.69 7.93
C THR A 307 6.69 -3.23 8.31
N MET A 308 6.84 -2.35 7.31
CA MET A 308 6.97 -0.91 7.53
C MET A 308 5.75 -0.30 8.22
N TYR A 309 4.52 -0.66 7.81
CA TYR A 309 3.30 -0.16 8.44
C TYR A 309 3.22 -0.56 9.90
N THR A 310 3.61 -1.80 10.22
CA THR A 310 3.64 -2.32 11.59
C THR A 310 4.68 -1.57 12.44
N ASP A 311 5.92 -1.47 11.97
CA ASP A 311 7.02 -0.83 12.70
C ASP A 311 6.82 0.68 12.93
N ALA A 312 6.15 1.34 11.98
CA ALA A 312 5.79 2.74 12.06
C ALA A 312 4.46 3.00 12.80
N GLY A 313 3.68 1.95 13.11
CA GLY A 313 2.35 2.09 13.69
C GLY A 313 1.41 2.92 12.81
N ILE A 314 1.35 2.61 11.51
CA ILE A 314 0.43 3.29 10.57
C ILE A 314 -1.01 2.90 10.91
N GLN A 315 -1.88 3.90 11.07
CA GLN A 315 -3.30 3.76 11.38
C GLN A 315 -4.18 3.96 10.14
N HIS A 316 -3.84 4.94 9.30
CA HIS A 316 -4.59 5.27 8.10
C HIS A 316 -3.66 5.71 6.97
N VAL A 317 -4.07 5.46 5.74
CA VAL A 317 -3.39 5.96 4.54
C VAL A 317 -4.41 6.69 3.67
N ALA A 318 -4.31 8.02 3.61
CA ALA A 318 -5.08 8.82 2.65
C ALA A 318 -4.38 8.79 1.29
N ALA A 319 -5.15 8.53 0.24
CA ALA A 319 -4.68 8.50 -1.14
C ALA A 319 -5.45 9.54 -1.96
N ASP A 320 -4.76 10.62 -2.34
CA ASP A 320 -5.31 11.70 -3.15
C ASP A 320 -4.23 12.21 -4.12
N ARG A 321 -4.05 13.54 -4.32
CA ARG A 321 -2.87 14.08 -5.03
C ARG A 321 -1.58 13.76 -4.29
N THR A 322 -1.64 13.75 -2.97
CA THR A 322 -0.61 13.24 -2.07
C THR A 322 -1.06 11.94 -1.44
N THR A 323 -0.11 11.07 -1.12
CA THR A 323 -0.37 9.95 -0.21
C THR A 323 0.12 10.34 1.18
N VAL A 324 -0.78 10.34 2.16
CA VAL A 324 -0.48 10.67 3.56
C VAL A 324 -0.65 9.41 4.41
N TYR A 325 0.39 9.05 5.14
CA TYR A 325 0.44 7.95 6.08
C TYR A 325 0.36 8.52 7.49
N GLU A 326 -0.74 8.26 8.19
CA GLU A 326 -0.92 8.66 9.59
C GLU A 326 -0.34 7.58 10.50
N ALA A 327 0.74 7.91 11.21
CA ALA A 327 1.34 7.06 12.23
C ALA A 327 0.74 7.36 13.61
N VAL A 328 0.98 6.46 14.57
CA VAL A 328 0.64 6.66 15.99
C VAL A 328 1.34 7.88 16.60
N ASP A 329 2.56 8.21 16.14
CA ASP A 329 3.39 9.28 16.68
C ASP A 329 4.41 9.80 15.64
N PRO A 330 5.14 10.91 15.93
CA PRO A 330 6.17 11.44 15.04
C PRO A 330 7.36 10.52 14.77
N THR A 331 7.69 9.60 15.68
CA THR A 331 8.77 8.62 15.48
C THR A 331 8.34 7.60 14.42
N GLY A 332 7.09 7.16 14.46
CA GLY A 332 6.47 6.33 13.44
C GLY A 332 6.47 7.01 12.08
N ALA A 333 6.14 8.30 12.00
CA ALA A 333 6.20 9.06 10.75
C ALA A 333 7.62 9.09 10.14
N LEU A 334 8.65 9.27 10.96
CA LEU A 334 10.05 9.21 10.51
C LEU A 334 10.40 7.82 9.96
N ARG A 335 10.03 6.74 10.67
CA ARG A 335 10.22 5.36 10.21
C ARG A 335 9.50 5.09 8.89
N ALA A 336 8.29 5.64 8.73
CA ALA A 336 7.51 5.52 7.51
C ALA A 336 8.20 6.20 6.33
N VAL A 337 8.71 7.43 6.49
CA VAL A 337 9.52 8.11 5.46
C VAL A 337 10.75 7.28 5.10
N ASP A 338 11.48 6.76 6.09
CA ASP A 338 12.65 5.93 5.80
C ASP A 338 12.29 4.65 5.05
N GLY A 339 11.18 4.00 5.40
CA GLY A 339 10.67 2.84 4.69
C GLY A 339 10.23 3.15 3.27
N LEU A 340 9.51 4.25 3.06
CA LEU A 340 9.12 4.72 1.74
C LEU A 340 10.35 4.96 0.86
N VAL A 341 11.40 5.60 1.38
CA VAL A 341 12.64 5.80 0.64
C VAL A 341 13.32 4.47 0.32
N ARG A 342 13.46 3.57 1.31
CA ARG A 342 14.10 2.26 1.10
C ARG A 342 13.39 1.42 0.03
N MET A 343 12.08 1.57 -0.14
CA MET A 343 11.29 0.79 -1.11
C MET A 343 11.13 1.51 -2.45
N ASP A 344 10.60 2.74 -2.45
CA ASP A 344 10.16 3.42 -3.68
C ASP A 344 11.34 3.93 -4.51
N VAL A 345 12.46 4.32 -3.88
CA VAL A 345 13.65 4.82 -4.60
C VAL A 345 14.27 3.75 -5.50
N PRO A 346 14.68 2.57 -4.98
CA PRO A 346 15.23 1.53 -5.85
C PRO A 346 14.19 0.95 -6.81
N TYR A 347 12.92 0.84 -6.41
CA TYR A 347 11.86 0.29 -7.25
C TYR A 347 11.68 1.07 -8.57
N LEU A 348 11.76 2.41 -8.52
CA LEU A 348 11.61 3.27 -9.71
C LEU A 348 12.93 3.80 -10.29
N GLY A 349 14.07 3.44 -9.69
CA GLY A 349 15.40 3.86 -10.15
C GLY A 349 15.70 5.34 -9.90
N TYR A 350 15.18 5.89 -8.81
CA TYR A 350 15.38 7.28 -8.41
C TYR A 350 16.80 7.55 -7.90
N GLN A 351 17.28 8.78 -8.11
CA GLN A 351 18.49 9.34 -7.51
C GLN A 351 18.13 10.57 -6.68
N THR A 352 18.99 10.95 -5.72
CA THR A 352 18.75 12.13 -4.88
C THR A 352 18.71 13.40 -5.72
N ALA A 353 17.74 14.27 -5.45
CA ALA A 353 17.56 15.57 -6.08
C ALA A 353 17.60 16.69 -5.02
N PRO A 354 17.68 17.98 -5.44
CA PRO A 354 17.60 19.11 -4.51
C PRO A 354 16.37 19.03 -3.61
N GLY A 355 16.53 19.42 -2.34
CA GLY A 355 15.42 19.49 -1.38
C GLY A 355 14.55 20.72 -1.56
N ILE A 356 13.56 20.87 -0.68
CA ILE A 356 12.59 21.98 -0.71
C ILE A 356 13.04 23.10 0.22
N SER A 357 13.12 24.33 -0.30
CA SER A 357 13.42 25.52 0.50
C SER A 357 12.41 25.68 1.63
N GLY A 358 12.89 25.88 2.86
CA GLY A 358 12.04 26.00 4.04
C GLY A 358 11.49 24.69 4.60
N LEU A 359 11.73 23.54 3.98
CA LEU A 359 11.27 22.23 4.48
C LEU A 359 12.42 21.22 4.60
N PRO A 360 13.23 21.27 5.68
CA PRO A 360 14.38 20.38 5.84
C PRO A 360 14.03 18.89 6.02
N SER A 361 12.78 18.56 6.39
CA SER A 361 12.32 17.17 6.47
C SER A 361 12.06 16.54 5.10
N ALA A 362 12.00 17.33 4.03
CA ALA A 362 11.75 16.83 2.69
C ALA A 362 12.99 16.16 2.09
N ARG A 363 12.79 14.96 1.55
CA ARG A 363 13.77 14.21 0.76
C ARG A 363 13.20 14.02 -0.64
N CYS A 364 13.90 14.54 -1.63
CA CYS A 364 13.45 14.59 -3.02
C CYS A 364 14.37 13.79 -3.93
N PHE A 365 13.77 13.26 -5.00
CA PHE A 365 14.40 12.33 -5.91
C PHE A 365 13.95 12.53 -7.36
N ASP A 366 14.86 12.31 -8.31
CA ASP A 366 14.62 12.33 -9.77
C ASP A 366 15.12 11.01 -10.37
N ARG A 367 14.31 10.38 -11.22
CA ARG A 367 14.69 9.17 -11.97
C ARG A 367 15.15 9.47 -13.40
N GLY A 368 15.20 10.75 -13.75
CA GLY A 368 15.49 11.25 -15.09
C GLY A 368 14.27 11.23 -16.01
N PRO A 369 14.36 11.86 -17.19
CA PRO A 369 13.36 11.68 -18.24
C PRO A 369 13.34 10.20 -18.61
N GLY A 370 12.17 9.56 -18.55
CA GLY A 370 11.99 8.17 -18.96
C GLY A 370 12.51 7.93 -20.39
N LYS A 371 12.65 6.66 -20.80
CA LYS A 371 13.09 6.38 -22.18
C LYS A 371 12.07 6.96 -23.18
N PRO A 372 12.51 7.60 -24.27
CA PRO A 372 11.65 8.37 -25.18
C PRO A 372 10.58 7.55 -25.94
N ASP A 373 10.70 6.22 -25.94
CA ASP A 373 9.74 5.24 -26.47
C ASP A 373 8.75 4.71 -25.42
N SER A 374 8.99 4.99 -24.14
CA SER A 374 8.05 4.69 -23.06
C SER A 374 7.09 5.86 -22.85
N ALA A 375 6.04 5.94 -23.68
CA ALA A 375 4.86 6.79 -23.45
C ALA A 375 4.05 6.36 -22.20
N SER A 376 4.73 5.81 -21.20
CA SER A 376 4.22 5.10 -20.03
C SER A 376 3.97 6.04 -18.85
N ASP A 377 3.12 5.61 -17.92
CA ASP A 377 2.85 6.23 -16.61
C ASP A 377 4.12 6.68 -15.85
N LEU A 378 5.28 6.13 -16.19
CA LEU A 378 6.58 6.47 -15.64
C LEU A 378 6.99 7.94 -15.83
N ALA A 379 6.52 8.62 -16.88
CA ALA A 379 6.78 10.04 -17.07
C ALA A 379 5.99 10.93 -16.08
N GLN A 380 4.82 10.47 -15.61
CA GLN A 380 4.03 11.17 -14.60
C GLN A 380 4.63 11.07 -13.19
N VAL A 381 5.51 10.09 -12.98
CA VAL A 381 6.24 9.86 -11.74
C VAL A 381 7.74 10.15 -11.89
N ARG A 382 8.13 11.18 -12.65
CA ARG A 382 9.55 11.52 -12.82
C ARG A 382 10.23 11.97 -11.53
N TYR A 383 9.57 12.82 -10.76
CA TYR A 383 10.06 13.30 -9.48
C TYR A 383 9.23 12.71 -8.36
N MET A 384 9.87 12.43 -7.24
CA MET A 384 9.22 12.01 -6.00
C MET A 384 9.82 12.79 -4.84
N CYS A 385 8.97 13.26 -3.95
CA CYS A 385 9.41 13.81 -2.67
C CYS A 385 8.62 13.16 -1.54
N VAL A 386 9.29 12.94 -0.42
CA VAL A 386 8.71 12.47 0.84
C VAL A 386 9.08 13.43 1.96
N ALA A 387 8.20 13.62 2.94
CA ALA A 387 8.46 14.48 4.09
C ALA A 387 7.65 14.02 5.32
N THR A 388 7.95 14.63 6.47
CA THR A 388 7.18 14.47 7.70
C THR A 388 6.60 15.79 8.20
N ALA A 389 5.45 15.70 8.88
CA ALA A 389 4.82 16.76 9.66
C ALA A 389 4.10 16.13 10.86
N ASP A 390 4.56 16.39 12.09
CA ASP A 390 4.04 15.73 13.30
C ASP A 390 4.00 14.19 13.13
N ARG A 391 2.84 13.55 13.33
CA ARG A 391 2.63 12.10 13.16
C ARG A 391 2.39 11.65 11.72
N TYR A 392 2.55 12.53 10.75
CA TYR A 392 2.27 12.24 9.34
C TYR A 392 3.56 12.08 8.53
N ALA A 393 3.67 10.98 7.80
CA ALA A 393 4.56 10.86 6.66
C ALA A 393 3.75 11.09 5.39
N PHE A 394 4.31 11.77 4.40
CA PHE A 394 3.57 12.03 3.17
C PHE A 394 4.49 12.07 1.97
N LYS A 395 3.93 11.70 0.81
CA LYS A 395 4.65 11.66 -0.46
C LYS A 395 3.82 12.22 -1.61
N ALA A 396 4.52 12.70 -2.61
CA ALA A 396 3.97 13.14 -3.87
C ALA A 396 4.90 12.74 -5.01
N THR A 397 4.33 12.56 -6.19
CA THR A 397 5.07 12.39 -7.45
C THR A 397 4.57 13.37 -8.49
N ALA A 398 5.45 13.83 -9.38
CA ALA A 398 5.08 14.68 -10.50
C ALA A 398 6.01 14.49 -11.70
N SER A 399 5.62 15.01 -12.86
CA SER A 399 6.47 15.07 -14.05
C SER A 399 7.48 16.22 -14.02
N GLN A 400 7.24 17.25 -13.18
CA GLN A 400 8.07 18.46 -13.05
C GLN A 400 8.55 18.64 -11.60
N GLU A 401 9.79 19.09 -11.41
CA GLU A 401 10.41 19.28 -10.10
C GLU A 401 9.65 20.34 -9.28
N LEU A 402 9.37 21.49 -9.92
CA LEU A 402 8.64 22.59 -9.29
C LEU A 402 7.26 22.13 -8.78
N ASP A 403 6.56 21.31 -9.56
CA ASP A 403 5.23 20.82 -9.21
C ASP A 403 5.27 19.90 -7.98
N VAL A 404 6.21 18.93 -7.91
CA VAL A 404 6.31 18.08 -6.73
C VAL A 404 6.74 18.86 -5.49
N HIS A 405 7.61 19.88 -5.64
CA HIS A 405 8.00 20.76 -4.54
C HIS A 405 6.80 21.54 -4.01
N GLN A 406 5.99 22.12 -4.90
CA GLN A 406 4.79 22.87 -4.53
C GLN A 406 3.72 21.99 -3.87
N VAL A 407 3.51 20.76 -4.37
CA VAL A 407 2.58 19.80 -3.75
C VAL A 407 3.02 19.43 -2.34
N ILE A 408 4.31 19.14 -2.11
CA ILE A 408 4.82 18.78 -0.77
C ILE A 408 4.77 19.96 0.18
N ALA A 409 5.12 21.17 -0.27
CA ALA A 409 4.98 22.38 0.53
C ALA A 409 3.52 22.62 0.94
N ALA A 410 2.58 22.48 0.00
CA ALA A 410 1.15 22.57 0.26
C ALA A 410 0.66 21.52 1.26
N GLN A 411 1.09 20.27 1.10
CA GLN A 411 0.72 19.19 2.02
C GLN A 411 1.24 19.42 3.43
N TYR A 412 2.46 19.93 3.59
CA TYR A 412 2.99 20.31 4.89
C TYR A 412 2.10 21.38 5.55
N LEU A 413 1.71 22.42 4.79
CA LEU A 413 0.82 23.49 5.29
C LEU A 413 -0.55 22.96 5.68
N MET A 414 -1.13 22.04 4.90
CA MET A 414 -2.42 21.43 5.21
C MET A 414 -2.39 20.58 6.48
N LEU A 415 -1.26 19.96 6.83
CA LEU A 415 -1.14 19.14 8.05
C LEU A 415 -0.81 19.96 9.30
N THR A 416 -0.22 21.14 9.13
CA THR A 416 0.30 21.96 10.25
C THR A 416 -0.54 23.19 10.55
N THR A 417 -1.43 23.60 9.64
CA THR A 417 -2.35 24.71 9.87
C THR A 417 -3.62 24.21 10.53
N SER A 418 -4.01 24.85 11.64
CA SER A 418 -5.28 24.58 12.35
C SER A 418 -6.48 25.22 11.66
#